data_AF-A0A1V5WR11-F1
#
_entry.id   AF-A0A1V5WR11-F1
#
_cell.length_a   1.000
_cell.length_b   1.000
_cell.length_c   1.000
_cell.angle_alpha   90.00
_cell.angle_beta   90.00
_cell.angle_gamma   90.00
#
_symmetry.space_group_name_H-M   'P 1'
#
loop_
_entity.id
_entity.type
_entity.pdbx_description
1 polymer ?
#
loop_
_entity_poly.entity_id
_entity_poly.type
_entity_poly.pdbx_seq_one_letter_code
_entity_poly.pdbx_strand_id
1 'polypeptide(L)'
;MSEFKKRVQAAVEKHATKNLPKVKRKNNNPEEQLVELIMEYLRSVGCSAHVFESKSTFSPITQRYIAQSIVPGHCDVAGCLPNGLALYIEVKTKGKLKTLRPKQHEFLVDKISHNAFAVCVDSVDMLKEYLEAFKISENRKKYLLSILPVPYDKNKDQEEGPLF
;
A
#
# COMPACT_ATOMS: atom_id res chain seq x y z
N MET A 1 -56.58 0.89 12.07
CA MET A 1 -55.88 1.91 11.26
C MET A 1 -56.01 1.56 9.79
N SER A 2 -56.39 2.51 8.92
CA SER A 2 -56.51 2.25 7.48
C SER A 2 -55.16 1.94 6.84
N GLU A 3 -55.17 1.11 5.80
CA GLU A 3 -53.98 0.72 5.03
C GLU A 3 -53.19 1.92 4.49
N PHE A 4 -53.93 2.97 4.13
CA PHE A 4 -53.36 4.25 3.70
C PHE A 4 -52.47 4.89 4.77
N LYS A 5 -52.92 4.92 6.04
CA LYS A 5 -52.12 5.49 7.14
C LYS A 5 -50.82 4.72 7.36
N LYS A 6 -50.84 3.39 7.24
CA LYS A 6 -49.63 2.55 7.33
C LYS A 6 -48.61 2.87 6.22
N ARG A 7 -49.08 3.04 4.97
CA ARG A 7 -48.21 3.40 3.83
C ARG A 7 -47.58 4.77 3.99
N VAL A 8 -48.35 5.76 4.44
CA VAL A 8 -47.85 7.12 4.69
C VAL A 8 -46.80 7.12 5.80
N GLN A 9 -47.08 6.41 6.91
CA GLN A 9 -46.14 6.31 8.03
C GLN A 9 -44.82 5.64 7.64
N ALA A 10 -44.88 4.54 6.90
CA ALA A 10 -43.67 3.86 6.40
C ALA A 10 -42.86 4.74 5.42
N ALA A 11 -43.52 5.55 4.59
CA ALA A 11 -42.85 6.48 3.69
C ALA A 11 -42.12 7.60 4.45
N VAL A 12 -42.76 8.14 5.50
CA VAL A 12 -42.17 9.17 6.37
C VAL A 12 -40.99 8.61 7.15
N GLU A 13 -41.08 7.41 7.72
CA GLU A 13 -39.98 6.75 8.44
C GLU A 13 -38.79 6.45 7.50
N LYS A 14 -39.06 6.01 6.27
CA LYS A 14 -38.02 5.79 5.25
C LYS A 14 -37.34 7.09 4.82
N HIS A 15 -38.09 8.19 4.71
CA HIS A 15 -37.54 9.50 4.40
C HIS A 15 -36.70 10.06 5.56
N ALA A 16 -37.18 9.93 6.80
CA ALA A 16 -36.47 10.35 8.00
C ALA A 16 -35.13 9.61 8.16
N THR A 17 -35.13 8.28 7.98
CA THR A 17 -33.89 7.48 8.04
C THR A 17 -32.90 7.78 6.93
N LYS A 18 -33.37 8.13 5.72
CA LYS A 18 -32.50 8.52 4.60
C LYS A 18 -31.81 9.87 4.82
N ASN A 19 -32.43 10.76 5.59
CA ASN A 19 -31.92 12.10 5.90
C ASN A 19 -31.17 12.17 7.25
N LEU A 20 -31.07 11.06 8.00
CA LEU A 20 -30.17 11.01 9.14
C LEU A 20 -28.73 11.21 8.65
N PRO A 21 -27.91 12.02 9.34
CA PRO A 21 -26.51 12.17 9.01
C PRO A 21 -25.85 10.79 9.10
N LYS A 22 -25.48 10.24 7.94
CA LYS A 22 -24.74 8.98 7.90
C LYS A 22 -23.44 9.21 8.66
N VAL A 23 -23.24 8.47 9.76
CA VAL A 23 -21.97 8.44 10.47
C VAL A 23 -20.92 8.03 9.46
N LYS A 24 -20.09 8.97 9.00
CA LYS A 24 -18.96 8.66 8.13
C LYS A 24 -18.05 7.76 8.93
N ARG A 25 -17.95 6.48 8.57
CA ARG A 25 -16.92 5.59 9.12
C ARG A 25 -15.57 6.27 8.86
N LYS A 26 -14.85 6.59 9.92
CA LYS A 26 -13.48 7.09 9.82
C LYS A 26 -12.67 5.96 9.21
N ASN A 27 -12.24 6.14 7.96
CA ASN A 27 -11.33 5.20 7.33
C ASN A 27 -9.98 5.45 8.00
N ASN A 28 -9.68 4.71 9.07
CA ASN A 28 -8.38 4.77 9.74
C ASN A 28 -7.38 4.22 8.73
N ASN A 29 -6.67 5.09 8.02
CA ASN A 29 -5.83 4.74 6.88
C ASN A 29 -4.86 3.61 7.28
N PRO A 30 -5.19 2.34 6.96
CA PRO A 30 -4.54 1.21 7.61
C PRO A 30 -3.12 1.00 7.06
N GLU A 31 -2.85 1.54 5.87
CA GLU A 31 -1.53 1.57 5.26
C GLU A 31 -0.61 2.55 5.98
N GLU A 32 -1.08 3.76 6.29
CA GLU A 32 -0.30 4.76 7.05
C GLU A 32 0.09 4.21 8.44
N GLN A 33 -0.84 3.54 9.14
CA GLN A 33 -0.54 2.89 10.42
C GLN A 33 0.53 1.80 10.30
N LEU A 34 0.47 1.00 9.23
CA LEU A 34 1.47 -0.04 8.99
C LEU A 34 2.85 0.57 8.66
N VAL A 35 2.87 1.65 7.87
CA VAL A 35 4.11 2.39 7.56
C VAL A 35 4.77 2.90 8.84
N GLU A 36 4.00 3.47 9.78
CA GLU A 36 4.53 3.92 11.08
C GLU A 36 5.18 2.79 11.87
N LEU A 37 4.53 1.63 11.94
CA LEU A 37 5.06 0.44 12.63
C LEU A 37 6.31 -0.12 11.95
N ILE A 38 6.34 -0.13 10.62
CA ILE A 38 7.54 -0.51 9.84
C ILE A 38 8.69 0.45 10.14
N MET A 39 8.43 1.75 10.17
CA MET A 39 9.43 2.78 10.46
C MET A 39 9.99 2.66 11.89
N GLU A 40 9.13 2.35 12.87
CA GLU A 40 9.56 2.06 14.24
C GLU A 40 10.47 0.83 14.30
N TYR A 41 10.07 -0.26 13.64
CA TYR A 41 10.88 -1.46 13.56
C TYR A 41 12.24 -1.18 12.89
N LEU A 42 12.26 -0.51 11.74
CA LEU A 42 13.49 -0.18 11.01
C LEU A 42 14.46 0.63 11.87
N ARG A 43 13.96 1.63 12.62
CA ARG A 43 14.80 2.38 13.58
C ARG A 43 15.35 1.49 14.68
N SER A 44 14.54 0.57 15.22
CA SER A 44 14.96 -0.35 16.29
C SER A 44 16.11 -1.28 15.88
N VAL A 45 16.22 -1.61 14.59
CA VAL A 45 17.31 -2.44 14.03
C VAL A 45 18.44 -1.62 13.41
N GLY A 46 18.46 -0.29 13.60
CA GLY A 46 19.53 0.60 13.15
C GLY A 46 19.49 1.00 11.68
N CYS A 47 18.36 0.78 10.98
CA CYS A 47 18.18 1.27 9.61
C CYS A 47 17.91 2.78 9.61
N SER A 48 18.42 3.48 8.59
CA SER A 48 18.05 4.87 8.30
C SER A 48 17.10 4.88 7.11
N ALA A 49 15.83 5.17 7.33
CA ALA A 49 14.80 5.16 6.30
C ALA A 49 13.90 6.40 6.36
N HIS A 50 13.21 6.67 5.24
CA HIS A 50 12.25 7.75 5.09
C HIS A 50 11.03 7.27 4.31
N VAL A 51 9.89 7.87 4.61
CA VAL A 51 8.62 7.64 3.90
C VAL A 51 8.55 8.59 2.70
N PHE A 52 8.16 8.04 1.54
CA PHE A 52 7.97 8.76 0.29
C PHE A 52 6.50 8.71 -0.09
N GLU A 53 5.78 9.82 0.15
CA GLU A 53 4.41 9.93 -0.32
C GLU A 53 4.39 10.34 -1.79
N SER A 54 3.65 9.62 -2.63
CA SER A 54 3.48 9.92 -4.06
C SER A 54 2.34 10.92 -4.37
N LYS A 55 1.92 11.71 -3.36
CA LYS A 55 0.85 12.70 -3.48
C LYS A 55 1.39 13.99 -4.10
N SER A 56 0.59 14.65 -4.94
CA SER A 56 0.93 15.98 -5.46
C SER A 56 0.92 17.02 -4.34
N THR A 57 1.97 17.84 -4.26
CA THR A 57 2.06 18.91 -3.26
C THR A 57 1.57 20.21 -3.87
N PHE A 58 0.69 20.93 -3.17
CA PHE A 58 0.27 22.26 -3.59
C PHE A 58 1.43 23.24 -3.42
N SER A 59 1.82 23.93 -4.49
CA SER A 59 2.81 25.00 -4.43
C SER A 59 2.11 26.35 -4.27
N PRO A 60 2.29 27.04 -3.13
CA PRO A 60 1.70 28.37 -2.93
C PRO A 60 2.32 29.43 -3.84
N ILE A 61 3.56 29.23 -4.31
CA ILE A 61 4.24 30.17 -5.20
C ILE A 61 3.62 30.13 -6.59
N THR A 62 3.43 28.93 -7.15
CA THR A 62 2.87 28.77 -8.49
C THR A 62 1.35 28.62 -8.50
N GLN A 63 0.70 28.66 -7.33
CA GLN A 63 -0.75 28.49 -7.13
C GLN A 63 -1.32 27.25 -7.85
N ARG A 64 -0.54 26.16 -7.90
CA ARG A 64 -0.93 24.91 -8.56
C ARG A 64 -0.33 23.72 -7.83
N TYR A 65 -0.97 22.56 -7.98
CA TYR A 65 -0.37 21.28 -7.59
C TYR A 65 0.81 20.98 -8.52
N ILE A 66 1.98 20.80 -7.94
CA ILE A 66 3.16 20.37 -8.69
C ILE A 66 3.15 18.84 -8.68
N ALA A 67 3.18 18.24 -9.87
CA ALA A 67 3.43 16.83 -10.00
C ALA A 67 4.79 16.53 -9.37
N GLN A 68 4.81 15.63 -8.39
CA GLN A 68 6.03 15.29 -7.69
C GLN A 68 7.05 14.72 -8.67
N SER A 69 8.34 14.95 -8.41
CA SER A 69 9.46 14.44 -9.21
C SER A 69 9.67 12.93 -9.07
N ILE A 70 8.87 12.25 -8.24
CA ILE A 70 9.02 10.83 -7.98
C ILE A 70 8.51 10.02 -9.18
N VAL A 71 9.36 9.10 -9.64
CA VAL A 71 9.06 8.24 -10.79
C VAL A 71 7.83 7.36 -10.48
N PRO A 72 6.90 7.17 -11.43
CA PRO A 72 5.76 6.27 -11.23
C PRO A 72 6.19 4.87 -10.82
N GLY A 73 5.62 4.34 -9.74
CA GLY A 73 5.96 3.01 -9.22
C GLY A 73 7.07 3.00 -8.18
N HIS A 74 7.60 4.16 -7.78
CA HIS A 74 8.48 4.25 -6.62
C HIS A 74 7.80 3.68 -5.36
N CYS A 75 8.60 3.07 -4.49
CA CYS A 75 8.15 2.46 -3.25
C CYS A 75 7.78 3.50 -2.17
N ASP A 76 7.06 3.06 -1.14
CA ASP A 76 6.57 3.90 -0.05
C ASP A 76 7.66 4.24 0.98
N VAL A 77 8.62 3.36 1.21
CA VAL A 77 9.73 3.58 2.16
C VAL A 77 11.06 3.31 1.47
N ALA A 78 12.03 4.21 1.61
CA ALA A 78 13.38 4.00 1.11
C ALA A 78 14.44 4.49 2.11
N GLY A 79 15.62 3.89 2.07
CA GLY A 79 16.67 4.14 3.05
C GLY A 79 17.91 3.26 2.87
N CYS A 80 18.60 2.99 3.98
CA CYS A 80 19.70 2.04 4.04
C CYS A 80 19.65 1.16 5.31
N LEU A 81 20.14 -0.07 5.14
CA LEU A 81 20.42 -1.02 6.21
C LEU A 81 21.65 -0.57 7.03
N PRO A 82 21.87 -1.13 8.25
CA PRO A 82 23.01 -0.77 9.09
C PRO A 82 24.39 -0.96 8.43
N ASN A 83 24.48 -1.86 7.46
CA ASN A 83 25.69 -2.12 6.68
C ASN A 83 25.85 -1.20 5.47
N GLY A 84 25.00 -0.18 5.31
CA GLY A 84 25.02 0.77 4.20
C GLY A 84 24.31 0.30 2.92
N LEU A 85 23.74 -0.92 2.90
CA LEU A 85 23.02 -1.41 1.73
C LEU A 85 21.70 -0.63 1.54
N ALA A 86 21.38 -0.25 0.31
CA ALA A 86 20.12 0.42 0.00
C ALA A 86 18.90 -0.47 0.35
N LEU A 87 17.85 0.14 0.87
CA LEU A 87 16.59 -0.48 1.30
C LEU A 87 15.41 0.20 0.61
N TYR A 88 14.50 -0.59 0.04
CA TYR A 88 13.27 -0.14 -0.60
C TYR A 88 12.12 -1.05 -0.18
N ILE A 89 11.03 -0.49 0.34
CA ILE A 89 9.89 -1.26 0.83
C ILE A 89 8.63 -0.65 0.23
N GLU A 90 7.92 -1.46 -0.54
CA GLU A 90 6.53 -1.21 -0.88
C GLU A 90 5.64 -1.80 0.21
N VAL A 91 4.69 -1.01 0.69
CA VAL A 91 3.76 -1.40 1.75
C VAL A 91 2.38 -1.61 1.16
N LYS A 92 1.76 -2.74 1.47
CA LYS A 92 0.36 -3.00 1.14
C LYS A 92 -0.44 -3.18 2.41
N THR A 93 -1.72 -2.86 2.33
CA THR A 93 -2.67 -3.27 3.36
C THR A 93 -2.73 -4.79 3.49
N LYS A 94 -2.97 -5.29 4.70
CA LYS A 94 -3.00 -6.73 5.01
C LYS A 94 -3.87 -7.51 4.01
N GLY A 95 -3.30 -8.55 3.40
CA GLY A 95 -3.94 -9.40 2.39
C GLY A 95 -4.06 -8.77 0.99
N LYS A 96 -3.39 -7.63 0.73
CA LYS A 96 -3.41 -6.93 -0.56
C LYS A 96 -2.08 -6.98 -1.31
N LEU A 97 -1.16 -7.88 -0.97
CA LEU A 97 0.08 -8.09 -1.74
C LEU A 97 -0.17 -8.30 -3.25
N LYS A 98 -1.25 -9.03 -3.60
CA LYS A 98 -1.68 -9.25 -4.99
C LYS A 98 -2.07 -8.00 -5.76
N THR A 99 -2.16 -6.84 -5.10
CA THR A 99 -2.47 -5.54 -5.72
C THR A 99 -1.22 -4.76 -6.09
N LEU A 100 -0.04 -5.36 -5.95
CA LEU A 100 1.23 -4.77 -6.39
C LEU A 100 1.16 -4.46 -7.88
N ARG A 101 1.31 -3.19 -8.25
CA ARG A 101 1.17 -2.75 -9.65
C ARG A 101 2.40 -3.15 -10.46
N PRO A 102 2.28 -3.35 -11.79
CA PRO A 102 3.43 -3.71 -12.64
C PRO A 102 4.63 -2.78 -12.48
N LYS A 103 4.41 -1.45 -12.50
CA LYS A 103 5.50 -0.47 -12.30
C LYS A 103 6.17 -0.54 -10.94
N GLN A 104 5.43 -0.93 -9.89
CA GLN A 104 6.01 -1.10 -8.54
C GLN A 104 6.85 -2.37 -8.49
N HIS A 105 6.35 -3.45 -9.09
CA HIS A 105 7.11 -4.68 -9.23
C HIS A 105 8.40 -4.47 -10.05
N GLU A 106 8.31 -3.81 -11.20
CA GLU A 106 9.46 -3.44 -12.05
C GLU A 106 10.49 -2.62 -11.27
N PHE A 107 10.03 -1.62 -10.50
CA PHE A 107 10.91 -0.83 -9.64
C PHE A 107 11.64 -1.69 -8.62
N LEU A 108 10.95 -2.58 -7.91
CA LEU A 108 11.58 -3.47 -6.92
C LEU A 108 12.59 -4.43 -7.58
N VAL A 109 12.23 -5.04 -8.71
CA VAL A 109 13.14 -5.91 -9.48
C VAL A 109 14.39 -5.16 -9.92
N ASP A 110 14.24 -3.93 -10.43
CA ASP A 110 15.36 -3.05 -10.77
C ASP A 110 16.29 -2.83 -9.56
N LYS A 111 15.74 -2.51 -8.38
CA LYS A 111 16.56 -2.32 -7.17
C LYS A 111 17.25 -3.60 -6.70
N ILE A 112 16.59 -4.76 -6.76
CA ILE A 112 17.23 -6.06 -6.46
C ILE A 112 18.40 -6.33 -7.42
N SER A 113 18.22 -6.02 -8.72
CA SER A 113 19.28 -6.21 -9.72
C SER A 113 20.54 -5.37 -9.39
N HIS A 114 20.35 -4.20 -8.77
CA HIS A 114 21.38 -3.29 -8.27
C HIS A 114 21.85 -3.59 -6.83
N ASN A 115 21.70 -4.84 -6.35
CA ASN A 115 22.11 -5.30 -5.03
C ASN A 115 21.38 -4.64 -3.84
N ALA A 116 20.24 -3.98 -4.03
CA ALA A 116 19.48 -3.43 -2.91
C ALA A 116 18.60 -4.49 -2.21
N PHE A 117 18.28 -4.25 -0.94
CA PHE A 117 17.19 -4.93 -0.25
C PHE A 117 15.86 -4.30 -0.68
N ALA A 118 15.09 -4.98 -1.52
CA ALA A 118 13.83 -4.48 -2.04
C ALA A 118 12.72 -5.53 -1.87
N VAL A 119 11.65 -5.15 -1.17
CA VAL A 119 10.55 -6.07 -0.80
C VAL A 119 9.18 -5.39 -0.86
N CYS A 120 8.13 -6.20 -0.98
CA CYS A 120 6.74 -5.79 -0.80
C CYS A 120 6.17 -6.53 0.41
N VAL A 121 5.63 -5.80 1.39
CA VAL A 121 5.17 -6.37 2.66
C VAL A 121 3.79 -5.85 3.05
N ASP A 122 3.05 -6.64 3.83
CA ASP A 122 1.74 -6.25 4.38
C ASP A 122 1.66 -6.36 5.91
N SER A 123 2.80 -6.62 6.55
CA SER A 123 2.95 -6.70 8.00
C SER A 123 4.41 -6.51 8.41
N VAL A 124 4.61 -6.08 9.66
CA VAL A 124 5.96 -5.96 10.26
C VAL A 124 6.63 -7.33 10.42
N ASP A 125 5.86 -8.37 10.73
CA ASP A 125 6.41 -9.72 10.92
C ASP A 125 6.95 -10.31 9.63
N MET A 126 6.27 -10.08 8.50
CA MET A 126 6.78 -10.43 7.19
C MET A 126 8.09 -9.70 6.86
N LEU A 127 8.17 -8.40 7.18
CA LEU A 127 9.42 -7.64 7.00
C LEU A 127 10.57 -8.20 7.85
N LYS A 128 10.30 -8.60 9.11
CA LYS A 128 11.27 -9.25 9.99
C LYS A 128 11.77 -10.55 9.38
N GLU A 129 10.85 -11.42 8.98
CA GLU A 129 11.17 -12.71 8.36
C GLU A 129 12.04 -12.52 7.11
N TYR A 130 11.65 -11.60 6.24
CA TYR A 130 12.38 -11.32 5.01
C TYR A 130 13.79 -10.76 5.26
N LEU A 131 13.93 -9.88 6.24
CA LEU A 131 15.22 -9.30 6.59
C LEU A 131 16.16 -10.34 7.20
N GLU A 132 15.66 -11.22 8.08
CA GLU A 132 16.46 -12.29 8.68
C GLU A 132 16.90 -13.33 7.63
N ALA A 133 15.97 -13.81 6.81
CA ALA A 133 16.29 -14.73 5.73
C ALA A 133 17.28 -14.12 4.72
N PHE A 134 17.16 -12.82 4.42
CA PHE A 134 18.11 -12.11 3.56
C PHE A 134 19.53 -12.06 4.14
N LYS A 135 19.68 -11.88 5.46
CA LYS A 135 21.01 -11.83 6.11
C LYS A 135 21.78 -13.15 5.93
N ILE A 136 21.09 -14.27 6.08
CA ILE A 136 21.68 -15.63 6.03
C ILE A 136 21.70 -16.25 4.63
N SER A 137 20.99 -15.67 3.65
CA SER A 137 20.92 -16.21 2.30
C SER A 137 22.26 -16.14 1.57
N GLU A 138 22.72 -17.27 1.02
CA GLU A 138 23.90 -17.32 0.14
C GLU A 138 23.66 -16.53 -1.16
N ASN A 139 22.48 -16.68 -1.77
CA ASN A 139 22.07 -15.95 -2.96
C ASN A 139 20.91 -14.99 -2.65
N ARG A 140 21.29 -13.84 -2.11
CA ARG A 140 20.37 -12.75 -1.71
C ARG A 140 19.45 -12.27 -2.83
N LYS A 141 19.95 -12.13 -4.07
CA LYS A 141 19.12 -11.70 -5.20
C LYS A 141 18.05 -12.71 -5.53
N LYS A 142 18.43 -13.98 -5.64
CA LYS A 142 17.49 -15.07 -5.93
C LYS A 142 16.43 -15.18 -4.84
N TYR A 143 16.83 -15.04 -3.58
CA TYR A 143 15.89 -15.00 -2.45
C TYR A 143 14.87 -13.86 -2.60
N LEU A 144 15.34 -12.61 -2.76
CA LEU A 144 14.44 -11.45 -2.88
C LEU A 144 13.49 -11.56 -4.08
N LEU A 145 13.97 -12.03 -5.23
CA LEU A 145 13.11 -12.26 -6.40
C LEU A 145 12.04 -13.34 -6.16
N SER A 146 12.35 -14.35 -5.33
CA SER A 146 11.41 -15.44 -5.05
C SER A 146 10.26 -15.07 -4.12
N ILE A 147 10.43 -14.03 -3.29
CA ILE A 147 9.42 -13.56 -2.35
C ILE A 147 8.57 -12.40 -2.88
N LEU A 148 8.94 -11.83 -4.05
CA LEU A 148 8.16 -10.75 -4.64
C LEU A 148 6.79 -11.27 -5.10
N PRO A 149 5.68 -10.57 -4.77
CA PRO A 149 4.36 -10.91 -5.27
C PRO A 149 4.30 -10.79 -6.79
N VAL A 150 3.54 -11.67 -7.44
CA VAL A 150 3.23 -11.55 -8.87
C VAL A 150 2.49 -10.22 -9.11
N PRO A 151 2.89 -9.41 -10.11
CA PRO A 151 2.25 -8.14 -10.38
C PRO A 151 0.79 -8.32 -10.78
N TYR A 152 -0.06 -7.41 -10.30
CA TYR A 152 -1.46 -7.35 -10.67
C TYR A 152 -1.61 -6.99 -12.14
N ASP A 153 -2.25 -7.88 -12.90
CA ASP A 153 -2.61 -7.65 -14.29
C ASP A 153 -4.09 -7.29 -14.39
N LYS A 154 -4.37 -6.02 -14.70
CA LYS A 154 -5.75 -5.53 -14.89
C LYS A 154 -6.46 -6.20 -16.07
N ASN A 155 -5.72 -6.71 -17.05
CA ASN A 155 -6.30 -7.25 -18.28
C ASN A 155 -6.80 -8.68 -18.08
N LYS A 156 -6.18 -9.47 -17.19
CA LYS A 156 -6.63 -10.83 -16.87
C LYS A 156 -8.04 -10.87 -16.27
N ASP A 157 -8.38 -9.90 -15.43
CA ASP A 157 -9.72 -9.82 -14.82
C ASP A 157 -10.81 -9.39 -15.83
N GLN A 158 -10.45 -8.95 -17.05
CA GLN A 158 -11.42 -8.57 -18.10
C GLN A 158 -11.76 -9.71 -19.06
N GLU A 159 -10.92 -10.74 -19.16
CA GLU A 159 -11.17 -11.91 -20.01
C GLU A 159 -12.17 -12.88 -19.36
N GLU A 160 -12.23 -12.91 -18.03
CA GLU A 160 -13.28 -13.59 -17.25
C GLU A 160 -14.51 -12.68 -17.11
N GLY A 161 -15.13 -12.34 -18.24
CA GLY A 161 -16.47 -11.74 -18.23
C GLY A 161 -17.46 -12.63 -17.47
N PRO A 162 -18.62 -12.11 -17.01
CA PRO A 162 -19.61 -12.93 -16.32
C PRO A 162 -19.95 -14.11 -17.22
N LEU A 163 -19.81 -15.33 -16.68
CA LEU A 163 -20.44 -16.51 -17.24
C LEU A 163 -21.95 -16.27 -17.19
N PHE A 164 -22.48 -15.61 -18.22
CA PHE A 164 -23.90 -15.55 -18.50
C PHE A 164 -24.35 -16.87 -19.12
#